data_AF-A0A971UU91-F1
#
_entry.id   AF-A0A971UU91-F1
#
_cell.length_a   1.000
_cell.length_b   1.000
_cell.length_c   1.000
_cell.angle_alpha   90.00
_cell.angle_beta   90.00
_cell.angle_gamma   90.00
#
_symmetry.space_group_name_H-M   'P 1'
#
loop_
_entity.id
_entity.type
_entity.pdbx_description
1 polymer ?
#
loop_
_entity_poly.entity_id
_entity_poly.type
_entity_poly.pdbx_seq_one_letter_code
_entity_poly.pdbx_strand_id
1 'polypeptide(L)'
;MKKIIAYELTKFFKKRKNKLLILVLCIFVLAVNIYNYKLFKDFNDKFMEEYKLISEQTKLKLNSLNNELMGYSEWNEEEREIYEERIQKIEGMINYLRVEAAVTGRISNAYRRVEDPQWNSLLCKYLRERYTNVIEAYEKGFIDDIYLRERKTNIEEARYYQYKYNYFLNNNILLKENKYEPKGINSLNLLFMDSNILVLIIVIALLSMDFFLLPVLEGSYKLEYTYPLKRKNIFIGKLVSIFIILFGLVAILFLLSFIINSIIFGLGDFTYPQVVSDTINKLSLKGNEGSFTVISLGHKIALGVIMTFALILFTVALIVFLSIFTDSLEKTLGITMVLIIAAFTFHIIASKESALNLFYPYMYCYFENIISGFYRSNYMLGIIMNIGFSVFFIFISYLKFTRKDFLGFRE
;
A
#
# COMPACT_ATOMS: atom_id res chain seq x y z
N MET A 1 -28.50 -2.87 -25.60
CA MET A 1 -27.48 -2.86 -24.51
C MET A 1 -27.48 -4.17 -23.73
N LYS A 2 -28.59 -4.62 -23.11
CA LYS A 2 -28.67 -5.91 -22.38
C LYS A 2 -28.13 -7.13 -23.16
N LYS A 3 -28.48 -7.27 -24.43
CA LYS A 3 -27.99 -8.37 -25.31
C LYS A 3 -26.46 -8.36 -25.50
N ILE A 4 -25.85 -7.18 -25.63
CA ILE A 4 -24.39 -7.04 -25.75
C ILE A 4 -23.73 -7.47 -24.44
N ILE A 5 -24.26 -7.01 -23.30
CA ILE A 5 -23.71 -7.33 -21.98
C ILE A 5 -23.76 -8.84 -21.71
N ALA A 6 -24.90 -9.48 -21.98
CA ALA A 6 -25.06 -10.92 -21.80
C ALA A 6 -24.11 -11.73 -22.72
N TYR A 7 -23.92 -11.27 -23.96
CA TYR A 7 -22.98 -11.88 -24.90
C TYR A 7 -21.54 -11.80 -24.40
N GLU A 8 -21.08 -10.60 -23.99
CA GLU A 8 -19.72 -10.40 -23.48
C GLU A 8 -19.46 -11.18 -22.19
N LEU A 9 -20.42 -11.23 -21.28
CA LEU A 9 -20.36 -12.07 -20.08
C LEU A 9 -20.16 -13.55 -20.42
N THR A 10 -20.98 -14.07 -21.33
CA THR A 10 -20.92 -15.48 -21.73
C THR A 10 -19.59 -15.78 -22.43
N LYS A 11 -19.14 -14.89 -23.33
CA LYS A 11 -17.85 -14.99 -24.02
C LYS A 11 -16.70 -14.98 -23.03
N PHE A 12 -16.73 -14.10 -22.04
CA PHE A 12 -15.69 -13.98 -21.02
C PHE A 12 -15.52 -15.27 -20.20
N PHE A 13 -16.61 -15.82 -19.66
CA PHE A 13 -16.54 -17.01 -18.80
C PHE A 13 -16.32 -18.32 -19.58
N LYS A 14 -16.63 -18.39 -20.88
CA LYS A 14 -16.36 -19.59 -21.69
C LYS A 14 -14.88 -19.76 -22.03
N LYS A 15 -14.10 -18.67 -22.10
CA LYS A 15 -12.67 -18.72 -22.47
C LYS A 15 -11.82 -19.45 -21.43
N ARG A 16 -11.03 -20.43 -21.90
CA ARG A 16 -10.10 -21.21 -21.06
C ARG A 16 -9.06 -20.33 -20.35
N LYS A 17 -8.49 -19.35 -21.06
CA LYS A 17 -7.56 -18.35 -20.50
C LYS A 17 -8.15 -17.62 -19.29
N ASN A 18 -9.38 -17.11 -19.41
CA ASN A 18 -10.03 -16.36 -18.34
C ASN A 18 -10.34 -17.25 -17.13
N LYS A 19 -10.80 -18.48 -17.35
CA LYS A 19 -10.98 -19.46 -16.26
C LYS A 19 -9.68 -19.73 -15.51
N LEU A 20 -8.57 -19.86 -16.24
CA LEU A 20 -7.25 -20.07 -15.64
C LEU A 20 -6.80 -18.83 -14.83
N LEU A 21 -6.99 -17.62 -15.35
CA LEU A 21 -6.66 -16.38 -14.62
C LEU A 21 -7.53 -16.19 -13.37
N ILE A 22 -8.81 -16.53 -13.42
CA ILE A 22 -9.69 -16.54 -12.24
C ILE A 22 -9.19 -17.55 -11.21
N LEU A 23 -8.81 -18.75 -11.64
CA LEU A 23 -8.24 -19.77 -10.76
C LEU A 23 -6.94 -19.27 -10.09
N VAL A 24 -6.06 -18.62 -10.86
CA VAL A 24 -4.83 -18.01 -10.32
C VAL A 24 -5.14 -16.96 -9.25
N LEU A 25 -6.18 -16.14 -9.45
CA LEU A 25 -6.61 -15.16 -8.42
C LEU A 25 -7.14 -15.83 -7.16
N CYS A 26 -7.94 -16.90 -7.29
CA CYS A 26 -8.40 -17.65 -6.12
C CYS A 26 -7.21 -18.29 -5.37
N ILE A 27 -6.27 -18.89 -6.09
CA ILE A 27 -5.04 -19.46 -5.51
C ILE A 27 -4.22 -18.35 -4.83
N PHE A 28 -4.11 -17.18 -5.43
CA PHE A 28 -3.41 -16.04 -4.85
C PHE A 28 -4.02 -15.61 -3.51
N VAL A 29 -5.34 -15.46 -3.42
CA VAL A 29 -6.01 -15.12 -2.15
C VAL A 29 -5.76 -16.19 -1.09
N LEU A 30 -5.82 -17.48 -1.45
CA LEU A 30 -5.50 -18.57 -0.53
C LEU A 30 -4.03 -18.52 -0.09
N ALA A 31 -3.10 -18.29 -1.01
CA ALA A 31 -1.68 -18.18 -0.73
C ALA A 31 -1.36 -17.01 0.21
N VAL A 32 -2.00 -15.85 0.00
CA VAL A 32 -1.88 -14.69 0.91
C VAL A 32 -2.37 -15.05 2.31
N ASN A 33 -3.51 -15.73 2.44
CA ASN A 33 -4.02 -16.15 3.74
C ASN A 33 -3.10 -17.16 4.45
N ILE A 34 -2.59 -18.15 3.72
CA ILE A 34 -1.63 -19.13 4.25
C ILE A 34 -0.32 -18.44 4.68
N TYR A 35 0.18 -17.51 3.86
CA TYR A 35 1.38 -16.74 4.15
C TYR A 35 1.20 -15.88 5.40
N ASN A 36 0.07 -15.19 5.52
CA ASN A 36 -0.27 -14.39 6.69
C ASN A 36 -0.41 -15.24 7.95
N TYR A 37 -0.97 -16.45 7.85
CA TYR A 37 -1.02 -17.38 8.98
C TYR A 37 0.38 -17.81 9.44
N LYS A 38 1.30 -18.04 8.51
CA LYS A 38 2.70 -18.31 8.85
C LYS A 38 3.35 -17.11 9.55
N LEU A 39 3.15 -15.90 9.02
CA LEU A 39 3.64 -14.67 9.65
C LEU A 39 3.05 -14.45 11.03
N PHE A 40 1.76 -14.74 11.22
CA PHE A 40 1.09 -14.67 12.51
C PHE A 40 1.76 -15.58 13.53
N LYS A 41 2.06 -16.84 13.17
CA LYS A 41 2.70 -17.80 14.05
C LYS A 41 4.12 -17.39 14.44
N ASP A 42 4.89 -16.88 13.48
CA ASP A 42 6.29 -16.49 13.69
C ASP A 42 6.42 -15.05 14.27
N PHE A 43 5.32 -14.31 14.43
CA PHE A 43 5.35 -12.88 14.69
C PHE A 43 6.06 -12.54 16.00
N ASN A 44 5.66 -13.18 17.10
CA ASN A 44 6.22 -12.87 18.43
C ASN A 44 7.72 -13.13 18.48
N ASP A 45 8.18 -14.24 17.90
CA ASP A 45 9.59 -14.62 17.87
C ASP A 45 10.41 -13.61 17.04
N LYS A 46 9.94 -13.29 15.83
CA LYS A 46 10.60 -12.29 14.97
C LYS A 46 10.61 -10.91 15.60
N PHE A 47 9.51 -10.49 16.22
CA PHE A 47 9.41 -9.21 16.90
C PHE A 47 10.38 -9.14 18.08
N MET A 48 10.45 -10.17 18.90
CA MET A 48 11.41 -10.25 20.01
C MET A 48 12.86 -10.18 19.53
N GLU A 49 13.19 -10.92 18.47
CA GLU A 49 14.53 -10.97 17.87
C GLU A 49 14.93 -9.62 17.26
N GLU A 50 14.01 -8.97 16.53
CA GLU A 50 14.23 -7.65 15.94
C GLU A 50 14.58 -6.60 17.00
N TYR A 51 13.77 -6.49 18.06
CA TYR A 51 14.02 -5.51 19.13
C TYR A 51 15.27 -5.85 19.96
N LYS A 52 15.60 -7.14 20.10
CA LYS A 52 16.84 -7.55 20.74
C LYS A 52 18.06 -7.11 19.92
N LEU A 53 18.02 -7.35 18.61
CA LEU A 53 19.09 -6.96 17.68
C LEU A 53 19.26 -5.43 17.63
N ILE A 54 18.16 -4.67 17.60
CA ILE A 54 18.21 -3.20 17.70
C ILE A 54 18.87 -2.77 19.01
N SER A 55 18.52 -3.38 20.14
CA SER A 55 19.13 -3.07 21.44
C SER A 55 20.63 -3.34 21.45
N GLU A 56 21.07 -4.48 20.92
CA GLU A 56 22.48 -4.86 20.84
C GLU A 56 23.29 -3.94 19.92
N GLN A 57 22.79 -3.64 18.72
CA GLN A 57 23.42 -2.68 17.80
C GLN A 57 23.52 -1.28 18.41
N THR A 58 22.47 -0.85 19.13
CA THR A 58 22.43 0.45 19.80
C THR A 58 23.47 0.52 20.92
N LYS A 59 23.66 -0.56 21.70
CA LYS A 59 24.71 -0.64 22.74
C LYS A 59 26.12 -0.58 22.14
N LEU A 60 26.36 -1.26 21.02
CA LEU A 60 27.66 -1.20 20.34
C LEU A 60 27.98 0.22 19.87
N LYS A 61 27.01 0.91 19.24
CA LYS A 61 27.17 2.31 18.82
C LYS A 61 27.34 3.26 20.02
N LEU A 62 26.63 3.01 21.11
CA LEU A 62 26.78 3.79 22.35
C LEU A 62 28.18 3.64 22.95
N ASN A 63 28.74 2.43 22.97
CA ASN A 63 30.11 2.20 23.43
C ASN A 63 31.14 2.90 22.54
N SER A 64 30.95 2.90 21.21
CA SER A 64 31.88 3.59 20.31
C SER A 64 31.87 5.11 20.54
N LEU A 65 30.69 5.71 20.72
CA LEU A 65 30.56 7.15 20.98
C LEU A 65 31.07 7.55 22.37
N ASN A 66 30.88 6.71 23.39
CA ASN A 66 31.47 6.96 24.71
C ASN A 66 33.01 6.94 24.65
N ASN A 67 33.61 6.02 23.89
CA ASN A 67 35.05 5.99 23.69
C ASN A 67 35.56 7.22 22.94
N GLU A 68 34.81 7.69 21.93
CA GLU A 68 35.11 8.93 21.21
C GLU A 68 35.04 10.15 22.15
N LEU A 69 34.01 10.22 23.01
CA LEU A 69 33.85 11.29 24.00
C LEU A 69 34.94 11.28 25.08
N MET A 70 35.40 10.10 25.51
CA MET A 70 36.55 9.98 26.41
C MET A 70 37.82 10.54 25.76
N GLY A 71 38.05 10.28 24.47
CA GLY A 71 39.17 10.89 23.73
C GLY A 71 39.13 12.42 23.77
N TYR A 72 37.95 13.03 23.63
CA TYR A 72 37.79 14.49 23.75
C TYR A 72 37.92 15.02 25.19
N SER A 73 37.82 14.16 26.21
CA SER A 73 38.03 14.56 27.61
C SER A 73 39.49 14.67 28.01
N GLU A 74 40.39 14.13 27.20
CA GLU A 74 41.85 14.19 27.39
C GLU A 74 42.48 15.44 26.73
N TRP A 75 41.68 16.25 26.03
CA TRP A 75 42.12 17.45 25.31
C TRP A 75 42.11 18.69 26.19
N ASN A 76 42.93 19.68 25.84
CA ASN A 76 43.00 20.96 26.55
C ASN A 76 41.74 21.83 26.26
N GLU A 77 41.45 22.83 27.10
CA GLU A 77 40.24 23.67 26.95
C GLU A 77 40.14 24.37 25.58
N GLU A 78 41.25 24.86 25.03
CA GLU A 78 41.30 25.49 23.70
C GLU A 78 40.97 24.51 22.57
N GLU A 79 41.39 23.24 22.70
CA GLU A 79 41.10 22.19 21.71
C GLU A 79 39.64 21.72 21.80
N ARG A 80 39.05 21.74 23.00
CA ARG A 80 37.63 21.43 23.21
C ARG A 80 36.71 22.49 22.62
N GLU A 81 37.06 23.77 22.75
CA GLU A 81 36.25 24.88 22.25
C GLU A 81 36.10 24.82 20.71
N ILE A 82 37.14 24.37 20.00
CA ILE A 82 37.10 24.14 18.54
C ILE A 82 36.07 23.07 18.13
N TYR A 83 35.81 22.09 19.01
CA TYR A 83 34.95 20.93 18.73
C TYR A 83 33.66 20.92 19.56
N GLU A 84 33.31 22.03 20.20
CA GLU A 84 32.17 22.09 21.13
C GLU A 84 30.86 21.62 20.49
N GLU A 85 30.57 22.06 19.26
CA GLU A 85 29.37 21.67 18.51
C GLU A 85 29.34 20.15 18.24
N ARG A 86 30.49 19.54 17.93
CA ARG A 86 30.60 18.10 17.70
C ARG A 86 30.42 17.32 19.01
N ILE A 87 31.03 17.80 20.10
CA ILE A 87 30.90 17.20 21.43
C ILE A 87 29.43 17.23 21.88
N GLN A 88 28.76 18.38 21.77
CA GLN A 88 27.33 18.52 22.08
C GLN A 88 26.47 17.56 21.26
N LYS A 89 26.76 17.40 19.95
CA LYS A 89 26.04 16.44 19.09
C LYS A 89 26.27 14.99 19.51
N ILE A 90 27.50 14.62 19.88
CA ILE A 90 27.85 13.29 20.38
C ILE A 90 27.14 13.00 21.71
N GLU A 91 27.17 13.93 22.65
CA GLU A 91 26.49 13.81 23.95
C GLU A 91 24.96 13.65 23.77
N GLY A 92 24.37 14.45 22.88
CA GLY A 92 22.97 14.32 22.50
C GLY A 92 22.63 12.95 21.92
N MET A 93 23.49 12.44 21.02
CA MET A 93 23.36 11.12 20.43
C MET A 93 23.53 9.99 21.47
N ILE A 94 24.46 10.13 22.42
CA ILE A 94 24.64 9.18 23.53
C ILE A 94 23.38 9.12 24.39
N ASN A 95 22.78 10.26 24.73
CA ASN A 95 21.54 10.33 25.49
C ASN A 95 20.39 9.63 24.76
N TYR A 96 20.22 9.91 23.47
CA TYR A 96 19.24 9.23 22.63
C TYR A 96 19.45 7.71 22.60
N LEU A 97 20.68 7.25 22.33
CA LEU A 97 21.00 5.82 22.23
C LEU A 97 20.85 5.10 23.57
N ARG A 98 21.11 5.76 24.70
CA ARG A 98 20.93 5.20 26.04
C ARG A 98 19.47 4.85 26.28
N VAL A 99 18.56 5.77 25.95
CA VAL A 99 17.11 5.54 26.04
C VAL A 99 16.69 4.47 25.04
N GLU A 100 17.13 4.56 23.79
CA GLU A 100 16.77 3.59 22.73
C GLU A 100 17.19 2.17 23.12
N ALA A 101 18.41 1.96 23.64
CA ALA A 101 18.90 0.64 24.05
C ALA A 101 18.10 0.06 25.22
N ALA A 102 17.76 0.90 26.21
CA ALA A 102 17.00 0.50 27.37
C ALA A 102 15.53 0.18 27.03
N VAL A 103 14.89 1.01 26.22
CA VAL A 103 13.49 0.84 25.80
C VAL A 103 13.33 -0.38 24.90
N THR A 104 14.19 -0.55 23.88
CA THR A 104 14.12 -1.71 22.97
C THR A 104 14.38 -3.04 23.69
N GLY A 105 15.28 -3.05 24.67
CA GLY A 105 15.46 -4.20 25.56
C GLY A 105 14.22 -4.51 26.41
N ARG A 106 13.54 -3.48 26.94
CA ARG A 106 12.27 -3.63 27.67
C ARG A 106 11.15 -4.15 26.78
N ILE A 107 11.06 -3.69 25.53
CA ILE A 107 10.09 -4.16 24.53
C ILE A 107 10.27 -5.66 24.26
N SER A 108 11.51 -6.10 23.96
CA SER A 108 11.82 -7.52 23.73
C SER A 108 11.47 -8.38 24.96
N ASN A 109 11.74 -7.89 26.17
CA ASN A 109 11.42 -8.60 27.40
C ASN A 109 9.92 -8.64 27.73
N ALA A 110 9.13 -7.65 27.33
CA ALA A 110 7.68 -7.63 27.58
C ALA A 110 6.98 -8.83 26.94
N TYR A 111 7.44 -9.27 25.76
CA TYR A 111 6.93 -10.46 25.07
C TYR A 111 7.34 -11.79 25.72
N ARG A 112 8.32 -11.80 26.63
CA ARG A 112 8.59 -12.99 27.45
C ARG A 112 7.61 -13.16 28.61
N ARG A 113 6.84 -12.11 28.91
CA ARG A 113 5.89 -12.04 30.03
C ARG A 113 4.46 -11.81 29.54
N VAL A 114 4.05 -12.45 28.43
CA VAL A 114 2.69 -12.32 27.87
C VAL A 114 1.59 -12.72 28.88
N GLU A 115 1.95 -13.53 29.87
CA GLU A 115 1.06 -13.96 30.95
C GLU A 115 0.74 -12.85 31.97
N ASP A 116 1.53 -11.78 32.04
CA ASP A 116 1.29 -10.65 32.95
C ASP A 116 0.08 -9.83 32.46
N PRO A 117 -1.02 -9.67 33.21
CA PRO A 117 -2.19 -8.91 32.78
C PRO A 117 -1.87 -7.48 32.32
N GLN A 118 -0.77 -6.90 32.78
CA GLN A 118 -0.33 -5.55 32.42
C GLN A 118 0.61 -5.50 31.22
N TRP A 119 1.05 -6.65 30.68
CA TRP A 119 2.07 -6.74 29.61
C TRP A 119 1.77 -5.81 28.44
N ASN A 120 0.50 -5.77 28.01
CA ASN A 120 0.06 -5.00 26.86
C ASN A 120 0.16 -3.49 27.09
N SER A 121 -0.23 -3.05 28.29
CA SER A 121 -0.14 -1.65 28.70
C SER A 121 1.32 -1.19 28.85
N LEU A 122 2.18 -2.05 29.39
CA LEU A 122 3.62 -1.79 29.52
C LEU A 122 4.30 -1.72 28.15
N LEU A 123 3.96 -2.63 27.25
CA LEU A 123 4.46 -2.64 25.88
C LEU A 123 4.07 -1.35 25.14
N CYS A 124 2.80 -0.95 25.20
CA CYS A 124 2.34 0.31 24.60
C CYS A 124 3.07 1.52 25.18
N LYS A 125 3.35 1.52 26.49
CA LYS A 125 4.15 2.57 27.16
C LYS A 125 5.59 2.61 26.65
N TYR A 126 6.26 1.47 26.50
CA TYR A 126 7.62 1.40 25.99
C TYR A 126 7.71 1.81 24.53
N LEU A 127 6.75 1.39 23.70
CA LEU A 127 6.68 1.81 22.30
C LEU A 127 6.50 3.33 22.19
N ARG A 128 5.59 3.93 22.96
CA ARG A 128 5.45 5.39 23.04
C ARG A 128 6.77 6.08 23.43
N GLU A 129 7.44 5.58 24.48
CA GLU A 129 8.70 6.13 24.98
C GLU A 129 9.77 6.14 23.89
N ARG A 130 9.87 5.05 23.12
CA ARG A 130 10.77 4.93 21.98
C ARG A 130 10.54 6.01 20.93
N TYR A 131 9.30 6.14 20.43
CA TYR A 131 9.01 7.09 19.36
C TYR A 131 9.11 8.54 19.83
N THR A 132 8.83 8.82 21.10
CA THR A 132 9.06 10.15 21.69
C THR A 132 10.54 10.49 21.70
N ASN A 133 11.40 9.54 22.12
CA ASN A 133 12.85 9.70 22.11
C ASN A 133 13.40 9.97 20.68
N VAL A 134 12.86 9.29 19.66
CA VAL A 134 13.22 9.53 18.25
C VAL A 134 12.85 10.95 17.82
N ILE A 135 11.64 11.41 18.12
CA ILE A 135 11.15 12.74 17.71
C ILE A 135 11.96 13.84 18.41
N GLU A 136 12.17 13.73 19.72
CA GLU A 136 12.95 14.73 20.47
C GLU A 136 14.40 14.80 20.00
N ALA A 137 15.03 13.66 19.69
CA ALA A 137 16.40 13.63 19.17
C ALA A 137 16.49 14.24 17.76
N TYR A 138 15.45 14.08 16.94
CA TYR A 138 15.38 14.68 15.61
C TYR A 138 15.20 16.20 15.69
N GLU A 139 14.28 16.67 16.53
CA GLU A 139 14.02 18.10 16.73
C GLU A 139 15.22 18.84 17.33
N LYS A 140 16.02 18.17 18.17
CA LYS A 140 17.28 18.69 18.71
C LYS A 140 18.48 18.58 17.75
N GLY A 141 18.29 17.98 16.55
CA GLY A 141 19.35 17.83 15.55
C GLY A 141 20.41 16.76 15.86
N PHE A 142 20.15 15.88 16.84
CA PHE A 142 21.06 14.78 17.19
C PHE A 142 20.98 13.62 16.20
N ILE A 143 19.81 13.42 15.61
CA ILE A 143 19.60 12.49 14.48
C ILE A 143 19.04 13.25 13.29
N ASP A 144 19.36 12.79 12.09
CA ASP A 144 18.95 13.41 10.83
C ASP A 144 18.19 12.42 9.93
N ASP A 145 17.74 12.89 8.76
CA ASP A 145 17.03 12.07 7.79
C ASP A 145 17.90 10.95 7.20
N ILE A 146 19.23 11.09 7.22
CA ILE A 146 20.14 10.04 6.78
C ILE A 146 20.06 8.87 7.76
N TYR A 147 20.19 9.17 9.06
CA TYR A 147 20.09 8.19 10.14
C TYR A 147 18.74 7.47 10.15
N LEU A 148 17.63 8.19 9.94
CA LEU A 148 16.30 7.58 9.86
C LEU A 148 16.15 6.68 8.62
N ARG A 149 16.69 7.09 7.46
CA ARG A 149 16.67 6.30 6.22
C ARG A 149 17.48 5.02 6.32
N GLU A 150 18.64 5.03 6.97
CA GLU A 150 19.42 3.81 7.25
C GLU A 150 18.61 2.79 8.06
N ARG A 151 17.73 3.28 8.94
CA ARG A 151 16.78 2.47 9.72
C ARG A 151 15.45 2.20 9.00
N LYS A 152 15.35 2.51 7.71
CA LYS A 152 14.15 2.35 6.86
C LYS A 152 12.90 3.07 7.39
N THR A 153 13.09 4.11 8.19
CA THR A 153 12.00 4.91 8.78
C THR A 153 12.11 6.38 8.38
N ASN A 154 11.11 7.18 8.74
CA ASN A 154 11.14 8.65 8.61
C ASN A 154 10.46 9.30 9.82
N ILE A 155 10.61 10.62 9.93
CA ILE A 155 10.06 11.35 11.08
C ILE A 155 8.53 11.26 11.14
N GLU A 156 7.85 11.26 9.99
CA GLU A 156 6.39 11.13 9.93
C GLU A 156 5.88 9.76 10.42
N GLU A 157 6.61 8.69 10.15
CA GLU A 157 6.33 7.35 10.68
C GLU A 157 6.54 7.32 12.20
N ALA A 158 7.58 7.98 12.72
CA ALA A 158 7.78 8.10 14.16
C ALA A 158 6.64 8.87 14.83
N ARG A 159 6.21 9.99 14.26
CA ARG A 159 5.06 10.79 14.72
C ARG A 159 3.76 10.00 14.68
N TYR A 160 3.53 9.24 13.60
CA TYR A 160 2.38 8.35 13.46
C TYR A 160 2.30 7.34 14.60
N TYR A 161 3.40 6.64 14.88
CA TYR A 161 3.43 5.63 15.93
C TYR A 161 3.33 6.25 17.32
N GLN A 162 3.97 7.39 17.58
CA GLN A 162 3.80 8.13 18.83
C GLN A 162 2.33 8.48 19.08
N TYR A 163 1.65 9.06 18.07
CA TYR A 163 0.23 9.39 18.15
C TYR A 163 -0.63 8.15 18.43
N LYS A 164 -0.35 7.03 17.73
CA LYS A 164 -1.05 5.76 17.93
C LYS A 164 -0.96 5.26 19.36
N TYR A 165 0.24 5.17 19.92
CA TYR A 165 0.41 4.65 21.28
C TYR A 165 -0.11 5.62 22.33
N ASN A 166 -0.03 6.94 22.09
CA ASN A 166 -0.69 7.94 22.94
C ASN A 166 -2.21 7.74 22.96
N TYR A 167 -2.84 7.59 21.79
CA TYR A 167 -4.27 7.35 21.71
C TYR A 167 -4.68 6.07 22.43
N PHE A 168 -3.91 4.99 22.28
CA PHE A 168 -4.22 3.69 22.87
C PHE A 168 -4.13 3.74 24.40
N LEU A 169 -3.09 4.38 24.94
CA LEU A 169 -2.94 4.57 26.38
C LEU A 169 -4.04 5.46 26.96
N ASN A 170 -4.35 6.58 26.30
CA ASN A 170 -5.34 7.53 26.79
C ASN A 170 -6.77 6.96 26.78
N ASN A 171 -7.08 6.04 25.86
CA ASN A 171 -8.40 5.42 25.74
C ASN A 171 -8.45 4.00 26.32
N ASN A 172 -7.40 3.53 27.02
CA ASN A 172 -7.28 2.18 27.59
C ASN A 172 -7.58 1.05 26.57
N ILE A 173 -7.09 1.22 25.34
CA ILE A 173 -7.33 0.27 24.25
C ILE A 173 -6.21 -0.78 24.23
N LEU A 174 -6.59 -2.05 24.23
CA LEU A 174 -5.64 -3.16 24.10
C LEU A 174 -4.98 -3.14 22.73
N LEU A 175 -3.64 -3.12 22.74
CA LEU A 175 -2.80 -3.13 21.58
C LEU A 175 -2.80 -4.52 20.94
N LYS A 176 -3.45 -4.65 19.78
CA LYS A 176 -3.33 -5.83 18.91
C LYS A 176 -2.01 -5.71 18.13
N GLU A 177 -0.95 -6.23 18.74
CA GLU A 177 0.40 -6.21 18.18
C GLU A 177 0.53 -6.99 16.88
N ASN A 178 -0.03 -8.20 16.87
CA ASN A 178 0.08 -9.07 15.72
C ASN A 178 -0.84 -8.60 14.59
N LYS A 179 -0.30 -7.74 13.73
CA LYS A 179 -0.98 -7.22 12.54
C LYS A 179 -1.42 -8.31 11.56
N TYR A 180 -0.86 -9.51 11.67
CA TYR A 180 -1.17 -10.66 10.82
C TYR A 180 -2.27 -11.57 11.38
N GLU A 181 -2.95 -11.17 12.46
CA GLU A 181 -4.04 -11.96 13.05
C GLU A 181 -5.06 -12.38 11.98
N PRO A 182 -5.27 -13.69 11.75
CA PRO A 182 -6.00 -14.19 10.57
C PRO A 182 -7.53 -14.14 10.77
N LYS A 183 -8.06 -13.11 11.43
CA LYS A 183 -9.51 -12.89 11.58
C LYS A 183 -10.12 -12.38 10.29
N GLY A 184 -11.42 -12.63 10.08
CA GLY A 184 -12.15 -12.25 8.87
C GLY A 184 -11.94 -10.80 8.43
N ILE A 185 -12.15 -9.84 9.33
CA ILE A 185 -11.97 -8.42 8.99
C ILE A 185 -10.50 -8.04 8.77
N ASN A 186 -9.58 -8.66 9.50
CA ASN A 186 -8.16 -8.36 9.35
C ASN A 186 -7.57 -8.99 8.09
N SER A 187 -8.10 -10.11 7.60
CA SER A 187 -7.68 -10.69 6.31
C SER A 187 -8.00 -9.75 5.14
N LEU A 188 -9.11 -9.01 5.22
CA LEU A 188 -9.40 -7.94 4.26
C LEU A 188 -8.37 -6.82 4.35
N ASN A 189 -8.04 -6.35 5.56
CA ASN A 189 -7.01 -5.33 5.76
C ASN A 189 -5.64 -5.78 5.20
N LEU A 190 -5.27 -7.05 5.43
CA LEU A 190 -4.04 -7.66 4.93
C LEU A 190 -3.97 -7.73 3.39
N LEU A 191 -5.10 -7.82 2.69
CA LEU A 191 -5.12 -7.72 1.22
C LEU A 191 -4.77 -6.32 0.71
N PHE A 192 -4.92 -5.28 1.52
CA PHE A 192 -4.50 -3.92 1.17
C PHE A 192 -3.07 -3.59 1.61
N MET A 193 -2.38 -4.53 2.28
CA MET A 193 -1.00 -4.36 2.70
C MET A 193 -0.01 -4.75 1.59
N ASP A 194 1.19 -4.18 1.68
CA ASP A 194 2.33 -4.44 0.81
C ASP A 194 1.97 -4.30 -0.69
N SER A 195 2.33 -5.30 -1.50
CA SER A 195 2.15 -5.31 -2.95
C SER A 195 0.93 -6.11 -3.42
N ASN A 196 0.02 -6.49 -2.51
CA ASN A 196 -1.10 -7.38 -2.84
C ASN A 196 -2.07 -6.77 -3.86
N ILE A 197 -2.38 -5.47 -3.72
CA ILE A 197 -3.21 -4.74 -4.70
C ILE A 197 -2.52 -4.69 -6.07
N LEU A 198 -1.19 -4.54 -6.10
CA LEU A 198 -0.43 -4.51 -7.37
C LEU A 198 -0.60 -5.81 -8.14
N VAL A 199 -0.46 -6.96 -7.47
CA VAL A 199 -0.68 -8.29 -8.09
C VAL A 199 -2.11 -8.41 -8.62
N LEU A 200 -3.11 -7.95 -7.85
CA LEU A 200 -4.50 -7.92 -8.29
C LEU A 200 -4.66 -7.08 -9.58
N ILE A 201 -4.04 -5.90 -9.65
CA ILE A 201 -4.08 -5.01 -10.81
C ILE A 201 -3.40 -5.66 -12.04
N ILE A 202 -2.31 -6.39 -11.88
CA ILE A 202 -1.65 -7.13 -12.97
C ILE A 202 -2.62 -8.13 -13.60
N VAL A 203 -3.30 -8.95 -12.79
CA VAL A 203 -4.23 -9.95 -13.33
C VAL A 203 -5.46 -9.28 -13.95
N ILE A 204 -5.95 -8.20 -13.37
CA ILE A 204 -7.05 -7.41 -13.93
C ILE A 204 -6.67 -6.82 -15.30
N ALA A 205 -5.44 -6.32 -15.44
CA ALA A 205 -4.92 -5.86 -16.72
C ALA A 205 -4.99 -6.98 -17.76
N LEU A 206 -4.47 -8.17 -17.43
CA LEU A 206 -4.50 -9.35 -18.32
C LEU A 206 -5.92 -9.78 -18.71
N LEU A 207 -6.88 -9.75 -17.78
CA LEU A 207 -8.28 -10.10 -18.03
C LEU A 207 -8.99 -9.09 -18.94
N SER A 208 -8.62 -7.81 -18.84
CA SER A 208 -9.28 -6.73 -19.60
C SER A 208 -8.81 -6.62 -21.06
N MET A 209 -7.60 -7.09 -21.40
CA MET A 209 -7.03 -7.02 -22.76
C MET A 209 -7.95 -7.62 -23.83
N ASP A 210 -8.59 -8.74 -23.51
CA ASP A 210 -9.29 -9.56 -24.49
C ASP A 210 -10.63 -8.96 -24.97
N PHE A 211 -11.14 -7.91 -24.33
CA PHE A 211 -12.45 -7.35 -24.68
C PHE A 211 -12.43 -6.50 -25.95
N PHE A 212 -11.39 -5.68 -26.12
CA PHE A 212 -11.28 -4.76 -27.25
C PHE A 212 -10.28 -5.25 -28.30
N LEU A 213 -9.24 -6.00 -27.93
CA LEU A 213 -8.20 -6.45 -28.85
C LEU A 213 -8.55 -7.76 -29.57
N LEU A 214 -9.18 -8.71 -28.89
CA LEU A 214 -9.45 -10.01 -29.50
C LEU A 214 -10.39 -9.93 -30.72
N PRO A 215 -11.48 -9.11 -30.71
CA PRO A 215 -12.31 -8.94 -31.90
C PRO A 215 -11.55 -8.38 -33.09
N VAL A 216 -10.56 -7.51 -32.85
CA VAL A 216 -9.70 -6.92 -33.88
C VAL A 216 -8.79 -7.99 -34.50
N LEU A 217 -8.16 -8.82 -33.65
CA LEU A 217 -7.25 -9.90 -34.07
C LEU A 217 -7.96 -11.03 -34.83
N GLU A 218 -9.14 -11.45 -34.36
CA GLU A 218 -9.92 -12.53 -34.98
C GLU A 218 -10.66 -12.08 -36.26
N GLY A 219 -10.66 -10.77 -36.56
CA GLY A 219 -11.50 -10.20 -37.63
C GLY A 219 -13.00 -10.24 -37.31
N SER A 220 -13.40 -10.76 -36.15
CA SER A 220 -14.79 -10.89 -35.71
C SER A 220 -15.44 -9.53 -35.43
N TYR A 221 -14.65 -8.46 -35.31
CA TYR A 221 -15.15 -7.08 -35.29
C TYR A 221 -16.06 -6.76 -36.49
N LYS A 222 -15.81 -7.36 -37.67
CA LYS A 222 -16.63 -7.15 -38.87
C LYS A 222 -18.07 -7.65 -38.66
N LEU A 223 -18.22 -8.80 -37.98
CA LEU A 223 -19.53 -9.38 -37.63
C LEU A 223 -20.23 -8.58 -36.52
N GLU A 224 -19.47 -7.97 -35.61
CA GLU A 224 -20.04 -7.08 -34.59
C GLU A 224 -20.55 -5.76 -35.20
N TYR A 225 -19.95 -5.32 -36.32
CA TYR A 225 -20.35 -4.09 -37.01
C TYR A 225 -21.45 -4.27 -38.07
N THR A 226 -21.77 -5.49 -38.48
CA THR A 226 -22.95 -5.78 -39.32
C THR A 226 -24.25 -5.83 -38.50
N TYR A 227 -24.15 -5.89 -37.17
CA TYR A 227 -25.32 -5.79 -36.30
C TYR A 227 -25.98 -4.40 -36.45
N PRO A 228 -27.32 -4.29 -36.45
CA PRO A 228 -28.04 -3.02 -36.58
C PRO A 228 -27.99 -2.18 -35.28
N LEU A 229 -26.79 -2.00 -34.73
CA LEU A 229 -26.53 -1.25 -33.50
C LEU A 229 -25.53 -0.13 -33.78
N LYS A 230 -25.81 1.06 -33.27
CA LYS A 230 -24.88 2.20 -33.36
C LYS A 230 -23.54 1.84 -32.70
N ARG A 231 -22.40 2.17 -33.34
CA ARG A 231 -21.04 1.91 -32.83
C ARG A 231 -20.83 2.40 -31.38
N LYS A 232 -21.44 3.54 -31.03
CA LYS A 232 -21.48 4.11 -29.67
C LYS A 232 -22.03 3.12 -28.63
N ASN A 233 -23.11 2.41 -28.98
CA ASN A 233 -23.78 1.47 -28.07
C ASN A 233 -22.96 0.17 -27.90
N ILE A 234 -22.19 -0.23 -28.91
CA ILE A 234 -21.27 -1.37 -28.83
C ILE A 234 -20.12 -1.03 -27.87
N PHE A 235 -19.48 0.12 -28.04
CA PHE A 235 -18.39 0.58 -27.17
C PHE A 235 -18.83 0.65 -25.70
N ILE A 236 -19.94 1.37 -25.42
CA ILE A 236 -20.46 1.50 -24.05
C ILE A 236 -20.88 0.14 -23.49
N GLY A 237 -21.52 -0.71 -24.32
CA GLY A 237 -21.90 -2.07 -23.91
C GLY A 237 -20.71 -2.90 -23.46
N LYS A 238 -19.60 -2.88 -24.22
CA LYS A 238 -18.35 -3.57 -23.86
C LYS A 238 -17.74 -3.01 -22.59
N LEU A 239 -17.63 -1.68 -22.49
CA LEU A 239 -17.06 -1.00 -21.34
C LEU A 239 -17.83 -1.31 -20.04
N VAL A 240 -19.16 -1.26 -20.07
CA VAL A 240 -20.01 -1.64 -18.93
C VAL A 240 -19.84 -3.12 -18.58
N SER A 241 -19.74 -4.01 -19.58
CA SER A 241 -19.54 -5.44 -19.35
C SER A 241 -18.24 -5.73 -18.62
N ILE A 242 -17.14 -5.09 -19.04
CA ILE A 242 -15.83 -5.22 -18.39
C ILE A 242 -15.91 -4.80 -16.94
N PHE A 243 -16.51 -3.65 -16.64
CA PHE A 243 -16.61 -3.16 -15.27
C PHE A 243 -17.46 -4.05 -14.38
N ILE A 244 -18.61 -4.54 -14.87
CA ILE A 244 -19.45 -5.49 -14.12
C ILE A 244 -18.65 -6.76 -13.78
N ILE A 245 -17.91 -7.30 -14.74
CA ILE A 245 -17.12 -8.52 -14.56
C ILE A 245 -15.98 -8.29 -13.56
N LEU A 246 -15.19 -7.23 -13.74
CA LEU A 246 -14.01 -6.99 -12.92
C LEU A 246 -14.39 -6.58 -11.48
N PHE A 247 -15.36 -5.69 -11.30
CA PHE A 247 -15.81 -5.32 -9.95
C PHE A 247 -16.50 -6.49 -9.25
N GLY A 248 -17.31 -7.28 -9.97
CA GLY A 248 -17.91 -8.50 -9.43
C GLY A 248 -16.86 -9.52 -9.00
N LEU A 249 -15.82 -9.72 -9.81
CA LEU A 249 -14.72 -10.62 -9.50
C LEU A 249 -13.95 -10.17 -8.25
N VAL A 250 -13.59 -8.90 -8.15
CA VAL A 250 -12.88 -8.36 -6.98
C VAL A 250 -13.74 -8.44 -5.72
N ALA A 251 -15.03 -8.14 -5.82
CA ALA A 251 -15.97 -8.30 -4.70
C ALA A 251 -16.03 -9.75 -4.22
N ILE A 252 -16.09 -10.73 -5.14
CA ILE A 252 -16.06 -12.16 -4.81
C ILE A 252 -14.74 -12.53 -4.13
N LEU A 253 -13.60 -12.03 -4.58
CA LEU A 253 -12.29 -12.33 -3.96
C LEU A 253 -12.20 -11.80 -2.52
N PHE A 254 -12.64 -10.56 -2.28
CA PHE A 254 -12.69 -10.01 -0.93
C PHE A 254 -13.64 -10.81 -0.04
N LEU A 255 -14.83 -11.14 -0.54
CA LEU A 255 -15.81 -11.93 0.19
C LEU A 255 -15.29 -13.35 0.48
N LEU A 256 -14.59 -13.99 -0.46
CA LEU A 256 -13.94 -15.28 -0.27
C LEU A 256 -12.90 -15.21 0.87
N SER A 257 -12.02 -14.21 0.83
CA SER A 257 -10.99 -14.03 1.87
C SER A 257 -11.61 -13.77 3.25
N PHE A 258 -12.67 -12.97 3.30
CA PHE A 258 -13.40 -12.69 4.53
C PHE A 258 -14.06 -13.95 5.09
N ILE A 259 -14.81 -14.70 4.27
CA ILE A 259 -15.56 -15.89 4.72
C ILE A 259 -14.63 -16.99 5.20
N ILE A 260 -13.58 -17.32 4.44
CA ILE A 260 -12.64 -18.40 4.80
C ILE A 260 -12.03 -18.14 6.18
N ASN A 261 -11.52 -16.93 6.40
CA ASN A 261 -10.90 -16.57 7.68
C ASN A 261 -11.93 -16.42 8.81
N SER A 262 -13.13 -15.93 8.51
CA SER A 262 -14.20 -15.79 9.50
C SER A 262 -14.67 -17.14 10.04
N ILE A 263 -14.75 -18.16 9.19
CA ILE A 263 -15.16 -19.52 9.59
C ILE A 263 -14.09 -20.16 10.48
N ILE A 264 -12.81 -19.97 10.16
CA ILE A 264 -11.70 -20.65 10.86
C ILE A 264 -11.31 -19.92 12.16
N PHE A 265 -11.24 -18.59 12.13
CA PHE A 265 -10.64 -17.77 13.21
C PHE A 265 -11.60 -16.75 13.82
N GLY A 266 -12.83 -16.64 13.30
CA GLY A 266 -13.83 -15.68 13.72
C GLY A 266 -13.79 -14.35 12.96
N LEU A 267 -14.85 -13.55 13.10
CA LEU A 267 -15.08 -12.31 12.34
C LEU A 267 -14.06 -11.21 12.66
N GLY A 268 -13.70 -11.06 13.94
CA GLY A 268 -12.90 -9.96 14.45
C GLY A 268 -13.69 -8.67 14.71
N ASP A 269 -12.96 -7.57 14.88
CA ASP A 269 -13.50 -6.31 15.40
C ASP A 269 -13.42 -5.20 14.35
N PHE A 270 -14.58 -4.81 13.82
CA PHE A 270 -14.72 -3.75 12.82
C PHE A 270 -14.46 -2.35 13.36
N THR A 271 -14.65 -2.17 14.67
CA THR A 271 -14.56 -0.87 15.36
C THR A 271 -13.16 -0.58 15.87
N TYR A 272 -12.24 -1.54 15.75
CA TYR A 272 -10.88 -1.40 16.22
C TYR A 272 -10.22 -0.13 15.63
N PRO A 273 -9.65 0.75 16.46
CA PRO A 273 -9.10 2.02 16.01
C PRO A 273 -7.88 1.81 15.12
N GLN A 274 -7.83 2.55 14.03
CA GLN A 274 -6.73 2.64 13.10
C GLN A 274 -6.34 4.11 12.97
N VAL A 275 -5.07 4.40 13.23
CA VAL A 275 -4.52 5.74 13.02
C VAL A 275 -4.29 5.94 11.54
N VAL A 276 -4.66 7.12 11.07
CA VAL A 276 -4.54 7.52 9.68
C VAL A 276 -4.20 9.01 9.58
N SER A 277 -3.76 9.47 8.42
CA SER A 277 -3.47 10.88 8.15
C SER A 277 -4.73 11.75 8.22
N ASP A 278 -4.68 12.94 8.84
CA ASP A 278 -5.81 13.90 8.83
C ASP A 278 -6.14 14.39 7.41
N THR A 279 -5.15 14.36 6.51
CA THR A 279 -5.32 14.84 5.13
C THR A 279 -6.14 13.91 4.23
N ILE A 280 -6.67 12.79 4.73
CA ILE A 280 -7.45 11.84 3.92
C ILE A 280 -8.63 12.50 3.23
N ASN A 281 -9.33 13.41 3.90
CA ASN A 281 -10.53 14.07 3.37
C ASN A 281 -10.23 15.44 2.72
N LYS A 282 -8.98 15.90 2.76
CA LYS A 282 -8.58 17.23 2.27
C LYS A 282 -7.67 17.06 1.05
N LEU A 283 -7.84 17.91 0.04
CA LEU A 283 -6.93 17.91 -1.10
C LEU A 283 -5.63 18.63 -0.69
N SER A 284 -4.55 17.89 -0.47
CA SER A 284 -3.22 18.45 -0.18
C SER A 284 -2.16 17.89 -1.12
N LEU A 285 -1.22 18.75 -1.53
CA LEU A 285 -0.04 18.40 -2.33
C LEU A 285 1.21 18.15 -1.46
N LYS A 286 1.11 18.48 -0.17
CA LYS A 286 2.13 18.19 0.83
C LYS A 286 1.77 16.89 1.53
N GLY A 287 2.81 16.15 1.95
CA GLY A 287 2.65 15.01 2.85
C GLY A 287 2.02 15.44 4.17
N ASN A 288 1.83 14.50 5.08
CA ASN A 288 1.12 14.79 6.32
C ASN A 288 1.79 15.94 7.10
N GLU A 289 1.01 16.94 7.54
CA GLU A 289 1.51 18.06 8.35
C GLU A 289 1.52 17.68 9.85
N GLY A 290 1.95 16.44 10.16
CA GLY A 290 1.99 15.91 11.53
C GLY A 290 0.63 15.71 12.22
N SER A 291 -0.49 15.87 11.51
CA SER A 291 -1.84 15.67 12.06
C SER A 291 -2.39 14.29 11.71
N PHE A 292 -2.83 13.57 12.74
CA PHE A 292 -3.38 12.22 12.60
C PHE A 292 -4.79 12.18 13.17
N THR A 293 -5.61 11.31 12.59
CA THR A 293 -6.95 11.00 13.06
C THR A 293 -7.11 9.51 13.25
N VAL A 294 -8.11 9.13 14.05
CA VAL A 294 -8.44 7.73 14.29
C VAL A 294 -9.74 7.40 13.59
N ILE A 295 -9.70 6.37 12.75
CA ILE A 295 -10.86 5.80 12.08
C ILE A 295 -11.05 4.34 12.50
N SER A 296 -12.23 3.78 12.27
CA SER A 296 -12.44 2.35 12.49
C SER A 296 -11.79 1.50 11.39
N LEU A 297 -11.42 0.26 11.71
CA LEU A 297 -10.90 -0.70 10.75
C LEU A 297 -11.87 -0.95 9.58
N GLY A 298 -13.17 -1.01 9.85
CA GLY A 298 -14.19 -1.11 8.80
C GLY A 298 -14.18 0.09 7.84
N HIS A 299 -14.01 1.31 8.36
CA HIS A 299 -13.89 2.51 7.52
C HIS A 299 -12.62 2.48 6.67
N LYS A 300 -11.48 2.07 7.26
CA LYS A 300 -10.21 1.90 6.54
C LYS A 300 -10.35 0.93 5.35
N ILE A 301 -11.00 -0.21 5.57
CA ILE A 301 -11.25 -1.20 4.52
C ILE A 301 -12.15 -0.65 3.42
N ALA A 302 -13.21 0.08 3.76
CA ALA A 302 -14.07 0.73 2.77
C ALA A 302 -13.28 1.70 1.88
N LEU A 303 -12.39 2.52 2.47
CA LEU A 303 -11.51 3.41 1.72
C LEU A 303 -10.56 2.64 0.79
N GLY A 304 -10.04 1.49 1.24
CA GLY A 304 -9.21 0.58 0.44
C GLY A 304 -9.94 0.01 -0.79
N VAL A 305 -11.19 -0.43 -0.60
CA VAL A 305 -12.05 -0.91 -1.70
C VAL A 305 -12.29 0.19 -2.73
N ILE A 306 -12.62 1.40 -2.29
CA ILE A 306 -12.84 2.56 -3.18
C ILE A 306 -11.59 2.87 -4.01
N MET A 307 -10.41 2.89 -3.38
CA MET A 307 -9.14 3.13 -4.08
C MET A 307 -8.85 2.02 -5.10
N THR A 308 -9.07 0.76 -4.74
CA THR A 308 -8.90 -0.36 -5.66
C THR A 308 -9.83 -0.26 -6.86
N PHE A 309 -11.09 0.15 -6.65
CA PHE A 309 -12.03 0.38 -7.76
C PHE A 309 -11.60 1.54 -8.66
N ALA A 310 -11.08 2.64 -8.10
CA ALA A 310 -10.52 3.73 -8.88
C ALA A 310 -9.31 3.29 -9.73
N LEU A 311 -8.42 2.47 -9.15
CA LEU A 311 -7.29 1.89 -9.88
C LEU A 311 -7.73 0.97 -11.01
N ILE A 312 -8.72 0.11 -10.79
CA ILE A 312 -9.29 -0.77 -11.83
C ILE A 312 -9.89 0.07 -12.97
N LEU A 313 -10.61 1.14 -12.62
CA LEU A 313 -11.16 2.08 -13.59
C LEU A 313 -10.03 2.67 -14.45
N PHE A 314 -8.92 3.07 -13.83
CA PHE A 314 -7.75 3.61 -14.52
C PHE A 314 -7.10 2.58 -15.43
N THR A 315 -6.83 1.38 -14.94
CA THR A 315 -6.20 0.29 -15.71
C THR A 315 -7.03 -0.09 -16.93
N VAL A 316 -8.34 -0.26 -16.76
CA VAL A 316 -9.25 -0.58 -17.89
C VAL A 316 -9.25 0.56 -18.89
N ALA A 317 -9.40 1.82 -18.44
CA ALA A 317 -9.41 2.97 -19.33
C ALA A 317 -8.11 3.10 -20.14
N LEU A 318 -6.96 2.88 -19.49
CA LEU A 318 -5.66 2.88 -20.14
C LEU A 318 -5.54 1.77 -21.19
N ILE A 319 -6.02 0.56 -20.88
CA ILE A 319 -6.00 -0.58 -21.81
C ILE A 319 -6.91 -0.33 -23.01
N VAL A 320 -8.11 0.20 -22.79
CA VAL A 320 -9.03 0.60 -23.87
C VAL A 320 -8.37 1.64 -24.75
N PHE A 321 -7.76 2.68 -24.16
CA PHE A 321 -7.03 3.70 -24.89
C PHE A 321 -5.91 3.10 -25.73
N LEU A 322 -4.97 2.38 -25.11
CA LEU A 322 -3.84 1.79 -25.83
C LEU A 322 -4.28 0.77 -26.90
N SER A 323 -5.35 0.01 -26.65
CA SER A 323 -5.86 -0.98 -27.61
C SER A 323 -6.31 -0.34 -28.92
N ILE A 324 -6.96 0.82 -28.86
CA ILE A 324 -7.49 1.52 -30.05
C ILE A 324 -6.37 2.19 -30.85
N PHE A 325 -5.26 2.53 -30.19
CA PHE A 325 -4.10 3.18 -30.83
C PHE A 325 -3.08 2.20 -31.39
N THR A 326 -2.86 1.08 -30.73
CA THR A 326 -1.82 0.13 -31.13
C THR A 326 -2.34 -0.99 -32.04
N ASP A 327 -3.64 -1.30 -31.97
CA ASP A 327 -4.30 -2.44 -32.65
C ASP A 327 -3.57 -3.78 -32.45
N SER A 328 -2.73 -3.89 -31.42
CA SER A 328 -1.85 -5.02 -31.15
C SER A 328 -1.90 -5.38 -29.68
N LEU A 329 -2.17 -6.65 -29.41
CA LEU A 329 -2.26 -7.19 -28.05
C LEU A 329 -0.89 -7.19 -27.37
N GLU A 330 0.16 -7.57 -28.08
CA GLU A 330 1.53 -7.61 -27.56
C GLU A 330 2.00 -6.21 -27.15
N LYS A 331 1.79 -5.19 -28.00
CA LYS A 331 2.18 -3.81 -27.69
C LYS A 331 1.39 -3.24 -26.51
N THR A 332 0.08 -3.45 -26.49
CA THR A 332 -0.78 -2.97 -25.39
C THR A 332 -0.37 -3.61 -24.07
N LEU A 333 -0.12 -4.92 -24.08
CA LEU A 333 0.31 -5.66 -22.91
C LEU A 333 1.70 -5.25 -22.44
N GLY A 334 2.67 -5.12 -23.35
CA GLY A 334 4.02 -4.67 -23.03
C GLY A 334 4.04 -3.31 -22.33
N ILE A 335 3.36 -2.32 -22.91
CA ILE A 335 3.32 -0.95 -22.35
C ILE A 335 2.64 -0.95 -20.97
N THR A 336 1.50 -1.62 -20.83
CA THR A 336 0.76 -1.65 -19.56
C THR A 336 1.53 -2.37 -18.46
N MET A 337 2.20 -3.48 -18.77
CA MET A 337 3.03 -4.21 -17.80
C MET A 337 4.23 -3.40 -17.37
N VAL A 338 4.92 -2.71 -18.29
CA VAL A 338 6.04 -1.82 -17.94
C VAL A 338 5.59 -0.73 -16.97
N LEU A 339 4.41 -0.14 -17.18
CA LEU A 339 3.86 0.86 -16.25
C LEU A 339 3.54 0.25 -14.87
N ILE A 340 2.89 -0.91 -14.82
CA ILE A 340 2.58 -1.53 -13.53
C ILE A 340 3.86 -1.93 -12.78
N ILE A 341 4.85 -2.51 -13.46
CA ILE A 341 6.13 -2.93 -12.87
C ILE A 341 6.96 -1.71 -12.44
N ALA A 342 6.92 -0.59 -13.17
CA ALA A 342 7.60 0.63 -12.77
C ALA A 342 7.12 1.13 -11.38
N ALA A 343 5.84 0.91 -11.02
CA ALA A 343 5.34 1.21 -9.68
C ALA A 343 6.06 0.39 -8.59
N PHE A 344 6.37 -0.87 -8.86
CA PHE A 344 7.14 -1.73 -7.96
C PHE A 344 8.57 -1.24 -7.80
N THR A 345 9.23 -0.91 -8.91
CA THR A 345 10.58 -0.36 -8.90
C THR A 345 10.65 0.96 -8.13
N PHE A 346 9.70 1.87 -8.37
CA PHE A 346 9.64 3.16 -7.67
C PHE A 346 9.35 2.99 -6.19
N HIS A 347 8.51 2.05 -5.79
CA HIS A 347 8.28 1.75 -4.38
C HIS A 347 9.55 1.35 -3.62
N ILE A 348 10.44 0.60 -4.27
CA ILE A 348 11.70 0.14 -3.67
C ILE A 348 12.78 1.22 -3.67
N ILE A 349 12.90 1.97 -4.78
CA ILE A 349 14.05 2.86 -5.02
C ILE A 349 13.74 4.32 -4.68
N ALA A 350 12.52 4.79 -4.95
CA ALA A 350 12.18 6.19 -4.78
C ALA A 350 12.07 6.53 -3.29
N SER A 351 12.51 7.74 -2.94
CA SER A 351 12.30 8.26 -1.59
C SER A 351 10.79 8.37 -1.29
N LYS A 352 10.42 8.17 -0.02
CA LYS A 352 9.03 8.31 0.44
C LYS A 352 8.44 9.72 0.13
N GLU A 353 9.31 10.73 -0.02
CA GLU A 353 8.95 12.12 -0.33
C GLU A 353 8.92 12.46 -1.83
N SER A 354 9.26 11.51 -2.71
CA SER A 354 9.36 11.75 -4.15
C SER A 354 8.03 12.21 -4.76
N ALA A 355 8.10 13.12 -5.73
CA ALA A 355 6.94 13.55 -6.52
C ALA A 355 6.31 12.40 -7.33
N LEU A 356 7.05 11.31 -7.57
CA LEU A 356 6.51 10.10 -8.20
C LEU A 356 5.36 9.50 -7.38
N ASN A 357 5.44 9.58 -6.05
CA ASN A 357 4.39 9.07 -5.15
C ASN A 357 3.08 9.84 -5.29
N LEU A 358 3.14 11.08 -5.81
CA LEU A 358 1.99 11.93 -6.01
C LEU A 358 1.35 11.71 -7.39
N PHE A 359 2.16 11.71 -8.45
CA PHE A 359 1.67 11.77 -9.83
C PHE A 359 1.58 10.42 -10.54
N TYR A 360 2.22 9.37 -10.02
CA TYR A 360 2.21 8.07 -10.67
C TYR A 360 0.97 7.26 -10.26
N PRO A 361 0.02 6.97 -11.17
CA PRO A 361 -1.28 6.39 -10.79
C PRO A 361 -1.18 5.03 -10.08
N TYR A 362 -0.22 4.19 -10.45
CA TYR A 362 -0.02 2.87 -9.82
C TYR A 362 0.72 2.92 -8.48
N MET A 363 1.29 4.07 -8.06
CA MET A 363 1.78 4.21 -6.69
C MET A 363 0.62 4.15 -5.68
N TYR A 364 -0.61 4.38 -6.15
CA TYR A 364 -1.81 4.26 -5.32
C TYR A 364 -2.18 2.81 -4.95
N CYS A 365 -1.49 1.81 -5.51
CA CYS A 365 -1.58 0.42 -5.07
C CYS A 365 -1.01 0.19 -3.66
N TYR A 366 -0.14 1.08 -3.17
CA TYR A 366 0.44 0.99 -1.82
C TYR A 366 -0.45 1.71 -0.80
N PHE A 367 -1.69 1.25 -0.69
CA PHE A 367 -2.76 1.91 0.08
C PHE A 367 -2.36 2.27 1.51
N GLU A 368 -1.68 1.37 2.22
CA GLU A 368 -1.25 1.60 3.60
C GLU A 368 -0.34 2.83 3.75
N ASN A 369 0.61 3.02 2.81
CA ASN A 369 1.54 4.14 2.86
C ASN A 369 0.85 5.48 2.58
N ILE A 370 -0.26 5.45 1.84
CA ILE A 370 -1.04 6.63 1.46
C ILE A 370 -1.96 7.04 2.60
N ILE A 371 -2.67 6.06 3.18
CA ILE A 371 -3.63 6.36 4.24
C ILE A 371 -2.94 6.74 5.55
N SER A 372 -1.76 6.16 5.83
CA SER A 372 -0.94 6.51 6.98
C SER A 372 -0.12 7.79 6.78
N GLY A 373 -0.07 8.33 5.55
CA GLY A 373 0.65 9.56 5.23
C GLY A 373 2.17 9.41 5.20
N PHE A 374 2.69 8.19 5.04
CA PHE A 374 4.12 7.92 4.97
C PHE A 374 4.75 8.41 3.67
N TYR A 375 3.95 8.49 2.62
CA TYR A 375 4.35 9.02 1.33
C TYR A 375 3.89 10.46 1.16
N ARG A 376 4.60 11.19 0.30
CA ARG A 376 4.09 12.45 -0.28
C ARG A 376 2.98 12.14 -1.29
N SER A 377 1.86 11.67 -0.77
CA SER A 377 0.64 11.34 -1.51
C SER A 377 -0.58 11.68 -0.68
N ASN A 378 -1.72 11.77 -1.34
CA ASN A 378 -2.98 12.09 -0.69
C ASN A 378 -4.07 11.18 -1.25
N TYR A 379 -4.88 10.61 -0.35
CA TYR A 379 -5.93 9.66 -0.72
C TYR A 379 -6.93 10.25 -1.74
N MET A 380 -7.44 11.45 -1.48
CA MET A 380 -8.39 12.11 -2.38
C MET A 380 -7.77 12.50 -3.71
N LEU A 381 -6.51 12.95 -3.70
CA LEU A 381 -5.78 13.22 -4.95
C LEU A 381 -5.63 11.94 -5.78
N GLY A 382 -5.35 10.81 -5.14
CA GLY A 382 -5.30 9.50 -5.79
C GLY A 382 -6.60 9.12 -6.49
N ILE A 383 -7.74 9.28 -5.81
CA ILE A 383 -9.06 9.03 -6.39
C ILE A 383 -9.30 9.96 -7.58
N ILE A 384 -9.13 11.27 -7.39
CA ILE A 384 -9.39 12.28 -8.42
C ILE A 384 -8.50 12.06 -9.64
N MET A 385 -7.22 11.75 -9.43
CA MET A 385 -6.27 11.52 -10.51
C MET A 385 -6.61 10.24 -11.29
N ASN A 386 -6.85 9.12 -10.59
CA ASN A 386 -7.19 7.86 -11.26
C ASN A 386 -8.51 7.99 -12.03
N ILE A 387 -9.56 8.53 -11.41
CA ILE A 387 -10.86 8.74 -12.07
C ILE A 387 -10.75 9.77 -13.21
N GLY A 388 -10.05 10.88 -12.99
CA GLY A 388 -9.85 11.93 -13.97
C GLY A 388 -9.16 11.42 -15.23
N PHE A 389 -8.05 10.68 -15.07
CA PHE A 389 -7.37 10.04 -16.19
C PHE A 389 -8.22 8.94 -16.84
N SER A 390 -8.99 8.17 -16.07
CA SER A 390 -9.94 7.21 -16.65
C SER A 390 -10.93 7.88 -17.58
N VAL A 391 -11.59 8.95 -17.13
CA VAL A 391 -12.58 9.69 -17.91
C VAL A 391 -11.92 10.26 -19.17
N PHE A 392 -10.74 10.85 -19.04
CA PHE A 392 -9.98 11.39 -20.17
C PHE A 392 -9.64 10.31 -21.21
N PHE A 393 -9.10 9.17 -20.79
CA PHE A 393 -8.75 8.07 -21.68
C PHE A 393 -9.97 7.41 -22.33
N ILE A 394 -11.05 7.22 -21.58
CA ILE A 394 -12.32 6.69 -22.13
C ILE A 394 -12.91 7.68 -23.14
N PHE A 395 -12.84 8.99 -22.88
CA PHE A 395 -13.36 10.01 -23.77
C PHE A 395 -12.60 10.03 -25.11
N ILE A 396 -11.27 10.05 -25.08
CA ILE A 396 -10.45 9.98 -26.30
C ILE A 396 -10.71 8.67 -27.05
N SER A 397 -10.77 7.56 -26.33
CA SER A 397 -11.08 6.24 -26.87
C SER A 397 -12.44 6.22 -27.58
N TYR A 398 -13.46 6.81 -26.96
CA TYR A 398 -14.80 6.91 -27.52
C TYR A 398 -14.84 7.75 -28.79
N LEU A 399 -14.19 8.92 -28.80
CA LEU A 399 -14.11 9.76 -30.00
C LEU A 399 -13.41 9.05 -31.16
N LYS A 400 -12.29 8.38 -30.88
CA LYS A 400 -11.54 7.66 -31.91
C LYS A 400 -12.30 6.43 -32.40
N PHE A 401 -12.86 5.63 -31.50
CA PHE A 401 -13.62 4.42 -31.86
C PHE A 401 -14.85 4.74 -32.72
N THR A 402 -15.54 5.84 -32.44
CA THR A 402 -16.73 6.23 -33.22
C THR A 402 -16.40 6.75 -34.62
N ARG A 403 -15.21 7.33 -34.80
CA ARG A 403 -14.72 7.87 -36.08
C ARG A 403 -13.85 6.91 -36.88
N LYS A 404 -13.39 5.80 -36.29
CA LYS A 404 -12.50 4.84 -36.95
C LYS A 404 -13.26 4.09 -38.04
N ASP A 405 -12.86 4.29 -39.29
CA ASP A 405 -13.30 3.47 -40.40
C ASP A 405 -12.43 2.22 -40.47
N PHE A 406 -13.03 1.08 -40.13
CA PHE A 406 -12.45 -0.22 -40.45
C PHE A 406 -12.78 -0.57 -41.91
N LEU A 407 -12.30 0.26 -42.84
CA LEU A 407 -12.26 -0.10 -44.25
C LEU A 407 -11.23 -1.21 -44.41
N GLY A 408 -11.65 -2.32 -45.02
CA GLY A 408 -10.82 -3.51 -45.21
C GLY A 408 -9.51 -3.19 -45.92
N PHE A 409 -8.45 -3.91 -45.51
CA PHE A 409 -7.18 -4.09 -46.22
C PHE A 409 -6.72 -2.86 -47.05
N ARG A 410 -5.86 -2.03 -46.46
CA ARG A 410 -4.81 -1.40 -47.27
C ARG A 410 -3.59 -2.30 -47.14
N GLU A 411 -3.30 -2.99 -48.24
CA GLU A 411 -2.02 -3.66 -48.50
C GLU A 411 -0.83 -2.73 -48.28
#